data_AF-A0A495KZ62-F1
#
_entry.id   AF-A0A495KZ62-F1
#
_cell.length_a   1.000
_cell.length_b   1.000
_cell.length_c   1.000
_cell.angle_alpha   90.00
_cell.angle_beta   90.00
_cell.angle_gamma   90.00
#
_symmetry.space_group_name_H-M   'P 1'
#
loop_
_entity.id
_entity.type
_entity.pdbx_description
1 polymer ?
#
loop_
_entity_poly.entity_id
_entity_poly.type
_entity_poly.pdbx_seq_one_letter_code
_entity_poly.pdbx_strand_id
1 'polypeptide(L)'
;MSAYERFMSKVEKQDDGCWVWVKGLRRNGYGSFTANGKTHSAPRWMLAYHLGRDLEEHEVVRHTCHNKACVAPEHLIPGTHADNMRDMSEAKRGHRGPHAGCDHESTKRARYLCRKENGAKQPYVRGISDYDRFMSHTDTSGGPDSCWPWLRYKDRGGYGEFDVTRNGRQKKYKATRWILAYTLGRELTSDELAMHSCDNPPCVNPRHLRVGTHAENMEDMRARKRFRNGSS
;
A
#
# COMPACT_ATOMS: atom_id res chain seq x y z
N MET A 1 14.26 -32.72 29.21
CA MET A 1 13.85 -31.30 29.26
C MET A 1 12.35 -31.19 28.98
N SER A 2 11.60 -30.63 29.91
CA SER A 2 10.18 -30.31 29.77
C SER A 2 9.96 -29.26 28.67
N ALA A 3 8.72 -29.12 28.20
CA ALA A 3 8.38 -28.06 27.26
C ALA A 3 8.65 -26.66 27.85
N TYR A 4 8.42 -26.47 29.15
CA TYR A 4 8.69 -25.22 29.85
C TYR A 4 10.19 -24.90 29.89
N GLU A 5 11.05 -25.86 30.21
CA GLU A 5 12.52 -25.65 30.20
C GLU A 5 13.03 -25.27 28.79
N ARG A 6 12.52 -25.94 27.74
CA ARG A 6 12.83 -25.60 26.34
C ARG A 6 12.29 -24.23 25.92
N PHE A 7 11.24 -23.76 26.57
CA PHE A 7 10.68 -22.44 26.33
C PHE A 7 11.54 -21.37 27.01
N MET A 8 11.83 -21.55 28.30
CA MET A 8 12.59 -20.61 29.11
C MET A 8 14.05 -20.44 28.63
N SER A 9 14.64 -21.45 27.99
CA SER A 9 15.96 -21.31 27.35
C SER A 9 16.00 -20.37 26.13
N LYS A 10 14.84 -19.83 25.72
CA LYS A 10 14.67 -18.90 24.59
C LYS A 10 14.15 -17.53 25.05
N VAL A 11 14.21 -17.27 26.35
CA VAL A 11 13.69 -16.08 26.99
C VAL A 11 14.82 -15.34 27.68
N GLU A 12 14.90 -14.04 27.43
CA GLU A 12 15.77 -13.11 28.14
C GLU A 12 14.91 -12.17 28.99
N LYS A 13 15.17 -12.11 30.29
CA LYS A 13 14.43 -11.23 31.20
C LYS A 13 15.08 -9.85 31.22
N GLN A 14 14.27 -8.82 31.11
CA GLN A 14 14.69 -7.42 31.09
C GLN A 14 14.31 -6.72 32.41
N ASP A 15 14.96 -5.59 32.69
CA ASP A 15 14.76 -4.81 33.91
C ASP A 15 13.36 -4.14 33.97
N ASP A 16 12.70 -3.98 32.84
CA ASP A 16 11.33 -3.47 32.72
C ASP A 16 10.25 -4.54 33.03
N GLY A 17 10.67 -5.75 33.41
CA GLY A 17 9.79 -6.89 33.67
C GLY A 17 9.39 -7.66 32.41
N CYS A 18 9.76 -7.23 31.21
CA CYS A 18 9.51 -8.01 30.00
C CYS A 18 10.38 -9.26 29.94
N TRP A 19 9.78 -10.36 29.50
CA TRP A 19 10.49 -11.60 29.17
C TRP A 19 10.54 -11.68 27.66
N VAL A 20 11.65 -11.30 27.04
CA VAL A 20 11.76 -11.15 25.58
C VAL A 20 12.12 -12.47 24.93
N TRP A 21 11.35 -12.84 23.90
CA TRP A 21 11.63 -13.99 23.06
C TRP A 21 12.80 -13.71 22.11
N VAL A 22 13.92 -14.41 22.29
CA VAL A 22 15.18 -14.13 21.54
C VAL A 22 15.38 -15.03 20.31
N LYS A 23 14.44 -15.94 20.01
CA LYS A 23 14.47 -16.75 18.78
C LYS A 23 13.67 -16.08 17.66
N GLY A 24 13.70 -16.67 16.47
CA GLY A 24 13.05 -16.12 15.27
C GLY A 24 11.61 -15.66 15.52
N LEU A 25 11.34 -14.42 15.11
CA LEU A 25 10.01 -13.81 15.11
C LEU A 25 9.33 -14.06 13.75
N ARG A 26 8.02 -14.24 13.78
CA ARG A 26 7.19 -14.25 12.56
C ARG A 26 7.14 -12.83 11.95
N ARG A 27 6.71 -12.71 10.69
CA ARG A 27 6.57 -11.42 9.97
C ARG A 27 5.72 -10.38 10.72
N ASN A 28 4.78 -10.81 11.57
CA ASN A 28 3.91 -9.95 12.37
C ASN A 28 4.53 -9.50 13.71
N GLY A 29 5.75 -9.93 14.02
CA GLY A 29 6.54 -9.53 15.19
C GLY A 29 6.42 -10.46 16.41
N TYR A 30 5.69 -11.58 16.31
CA TYR A 30 5.52 -12.50 17.44
C TYR A 30 6.49 -13.68 17.38
N GLY A 31 6.99 -14.11 18.54
CA GLY A 31 7.74 -15.35 18.68
C GLY A 31 6.90 -16.58 18.34
N SER A 32 7.55 -17.69 18.00
CA SER A 32 6.91 -18.96 17.68
C SER A 32 7.53 -20.09 18.49
N PHE A 33 6.69 -20.99 19.04
CA PHE A 33 7.15 -22.12 19.83
C PHE A 33 6.39 -23.40 19.47
N THR A 34 7.11 -24.52 19.40
CA THR A 34 6.56 -25.84 19.07
C THR A 34 6.70 -26.78 20.26
N ALA A 35 5.58 -27.32 20.71
CA ALA A 35 5.48 -28.33 21.77
C ALA A 35 4.42 -29.37 21.40
N ASN A 36 4.69 -30.64 21.70
CA ASN A 36 3.76 -31.75 21.47
C ASN A 36 3.21 -31.80 20.03
N GLY A 37 4.06 -31.54 19.04
CA GLY A 37 3.70 -31.53 17.61
C GLY A 37 2.89 -30.32 17.14
N LYS A 38 2.50 -29.39 18.03
CA LYS A 38 1.74 -28.19 17.69
C LYS A 38 2.61 -26.94 17.80
N THR A 39 2.46 -26.04 16.83
CA THR A 39 3.18 -24.76 16.80
C THR A 39 2.24 -23.62 17.16
N HIS A 40 2.56 -22.90 18.23
CA HIS A 40 1.81 -21.76 18.72
C HIS A 40 2.65 -20.48 18.59
N SER A 41 2.03 -19.30 18.70
CA SER A 41 2.81 -18.11 19.04
C SER A 41 3.37 -18.29 20.46
N ALA A 42 4.59 -17.82 20.69
CA ALA A 42 5.26 -17.98 21.98
C ALA A 42 4.45 -17.37 23.14
N PRO A 43 3.86 -16.15 23.01
CA PRO A 43 2.99 -15.61 24.05
C PRO A 43 1.74 -16.46 24.31
N ARG A 44 1.10 -17.00 23.27
CA ARG A 44 -0.09 -17.87 23.43
C ARG A 44 0.24 -19.14 24.20
N TRP A 45 1.39 -19.74 23.89
CA TRP A 45 1.82 -20.94 24.58
C TRP A 45 2.09 -20.68 26.06
N MET A 46 2.79 -19.59 26.39
CA MET A 46 3.06 -19.25 27.79
C MET A 46 1.79 -18.89 28.56
N LEU A 47 0.87 -18.13 27.96
CA LEU A 47 -0.40 -17.79 28.62
C LEU A 47 -1.23 -19.06 28.89
N ALA A 48 -1.35 -19.98 27.93
CA ALA A 48 -2.05 -21.24 28.13
C ALA A 48 -1.39 -22.11 29.24
N TYR A 49 -0.05 -22.19 29.24
CA TYR A 49 0.69 -22.89 30.28
C TYR A 49 0.44 -22.29 31.67
N HIS A 50 0.45 -20.95 31.79
CA HIS A 50 0.23 -20.26 33.06
C HIS A 50 -1.21 -20.37 33.56
N LEU A 51 -2.20 -20.33 32.66
CA LEU A 51 -3.61 -20.51 33.02
C LEU A 51 -3.97 -21.97 33.32
N GLY A 52 -3.12 -22.93 32.98
CA GLY A 52 -3.41 -24.36 33.12
C GLY A 52 -4.50 -24.87 32.18
N ARG A 53 -4.83 -24.10 31.12
CA ARG A 53 -5.82 -24.46 30.10
C ARG A 53 -5.40 -23.99 28.71
N ASP A 54 -5.87 -24.68 27.69
CA ASP A 54 -5.76 -24.18 26.33
C ASP A 54 -6.66 -22.94 26.16
N LEU A 55 -6.16 -21.99 25.36
CA LEU A 55 -6.95 -20.84 24.91
C LEU A 55 -7.86 -21.28 23.77
N GLU A 56 -9.11 -20.83 23.82
CA GLU A 56 -10.09 -21.09 22.78
C GLU A 56 -9.72 -20.41 21.46
N GLU A 57 -10.29 -20.87 20.35
CA GLU A 57 -9.96 -20.36 19.00
C GLU A 57 -10.19 -18.84 18.87
N HIS A 58 -11.23 -18.33 19.53
CA HIS A 58 -11.60 -16.92 19.50
C HIS A 58 -10.85 -16.04 20.51
N GLU A 59 -10.13 -16.65 21.46
CA GLU A 59 -9.33 -15.92 22.44
C GLU A 59 -8.02 -15.44 21.81
N VAL A 60 -7.79 -14.13 21.86
CA VAL A 60 -6.54 -13.49 21.47
C VAL A 60 -5.71 -13.17 22.71
N VAL A 61 -4.38 -13.23 22.56
CA VAL A 61 -3.44 -12.82 23.60
C VAL A 61 -3.21 -11.32 23.47
N ARG A 62 -3.48 -10.58 24.55
CA ARG A 62 -3.26 -9.13 24.63
C ARG A 62 -2.06 -8.84 25.52
N HIS A 63 -1.28 -7.84 25.13
CA HIS A 63 -0.07 -7.40 25.84
C HIS A 63 -0.34 -6.11 26.59
N THR A 64 -0.26 -6.14 27.92
CA THR A 64 -0.36 -4.94 28.77
C THR A 64 0.91 -4.07 28.66
N CYS A 65 2.08 -4.70 28.50
CA CYS A 65 3.36 -4.03 28.23
C CYS A 65 3.52 -3.52 26.79
N HIS A 66 2.66 -3.99 25.88
CA HIS A 66 2.66 -3.65 24.46
C HIS A 66 3.94 -3.99 23.67
N ASN A 67 4.76 -4.89 24.20
CA ASN A 67 5.90 -5.49 23.53
C ASN A 67 5.49 -6.86 22.94
N LYS A 68 5.43 -6.98 21.61
CA LYS A 68 5.01 -8.23 20.92
C LYS A 68 5.94 -9.42 21.16
N ALA A 69 7.21 -9.17 21.47
CA ALA A 69 8.18 -10.20 21.78
C ALA A 69 8.11 -10.65 23.25
N CYS A 70 7.38 -9.92 24.10
CA CYS A 70 7.20 -10.26 25.50
C CYS A 70 6.34 -11.52 25.66
N VAL A 71 6.83 -12.44 26.50
CA VAL A 71 6.18 -13.69 26.88
C VAL A 71 5.97 -13.78 28.40
N ALA A 72 6.15 -12.70 29.15
CA ALA A 72 6.00 -12.70 30.60
C ALA A 72 4.52 -12.95 30.98
N PRO A 73 4.16 -14.01 31.73
CA PRO A 73 2.77 -14.33 32.04
C PRO A 73 1.96 -13.16 32.60
N GLU A 74 2.58 -12.36 33.48
CA GLU A 74 2.02 -11.16 34.10
C GLU A 74 1.68 -10.04 33.12
N HIS A 75 2.26 -10.08 31.91
CA HIS A 75 2.02 -9.11 30.84
C HIS A 75 1.06 -9.61 29.76
N LEU A 76 0.53 -10.83 29.91
CA LEU A 76 -0.35 -11.49 28.95
C LEU A 76 -1.74 -11.69 29.55
N ILE A 77 -2.76 -11.21 28.86
CA ILE A 77 -4.15 -11.45 29.25
C ILE A 77 -4.95 -12.03 28.08
N PRO A 78 -5.86 -12.99 28.34
CA PRO A 78 -6.79 -13.44 27.32
C PRO A 78 -7.83 -12.35 27.04
N GLY A 79 -8.37 -12.33 25.84
CA GLY A 79 -9.48 -11.46 25.50
C GLY A 79 -10.03 -11.76 24.12
N THR A 80 -10.93 -10.92 23.66
CA THR A 80 -11.52 -10.98 22.32
C THR A 80 -10.73 -10.12 21.34
N HIS A 81 -10.94 -10.36 20.04
CA HIS A 81 -10.44 -9.46 19.01
C HIS A 81 -10.91 -8.01 19.23
N ALA A 82 -12.13 -7.80 19.73
CA ALA A 82 -12.63 -6.47 20.06
C ALA A 82 -11.82 -5.79 21.19
N ASP A 83 -11.41 -6.54 22.20
CA ASP A 83 -10.60 -6.01 23.30
C ASP A 83 -9.20 -5.63 22.81
N ASN A 84 -8.56 -6.47 21.99
CA ASN A 84 -7.27 -6.15 21.36
C ASN A 84 -7.36 -4.89 20.47
N MET A 85 -8.49 -4.69 19.78
CA MET A 85 -8.72 -3.48 19.01
C MET A 85 -8.88 -2.23 19.90
N ARG A 86 -9.49 -2.37 21.09
CA ARG A 86 -9.57 -1.28 22.08
C ARG A 86 -8.19 -0.92 22.63
N ASP A 87 -7.37 -1.91 23.03
CA ASP A 87 -6.00 -1.66 23.50
C ASP A 87 -5.14 -0.91 22.49
N MET A 88 -5.24 -1.32 21.22
CA MET A 88 -4.51 -0.68 20.13
C MET A 88 -4.96 0.78 19.92
N SER A 89 -6.26 1.05 20.06
CA SER A 89 -6.84 2.39 19.94
C SER A 89 -6.46 3.28 21.11
N GLU A 90 -6.62 2.81 22.34
CA GLU A 90 -6.27 3.53 23.58
C GLU A 90 -4.78 3.87 23.61
N ALA A 91 -3.93 2.94 23.21
CA ALA A 91 -2.51 3.17 23.13
C ALA A 91 -2.04 3.86 21.84
N LYS A 92 -2.97 4.33 20.99
CA LYS A 92 -2.71 5.06 19.75
C LYS A 92 -1.73 4.36 18.77
N ARG A 93 -1.65 3.01 18.78
CA ARG A 93 -0.68 2.21 17.97
C ARG A 93 -1.19 1.73 16.61
N GLY A 94 -2.40 2.12 16.22
CA GLY A 94 -2.92 1.76 14.90
C GLY A 94 -2.09 2.41 13.79
N HIS A 95 -1.94 1.72 12.65
CA HIS A 95 -1.43 2.30 11.39
C HIS A 95 -2.23 3.52 10.88
N ARG A 96 -3.34 3.82 11.56
CA ARG A 96 -4.30 4.88 11.29
C ARG A 96 -4.37 5.92 12.43
N GLY A 97 -3.44 5.86 13.39
CA GLY A 97 -3.23 6.91 14.38
C GLY A 97 -2.84 8.23 13.70
N PRO A 98 -2.83 9.36 14.43
CA PRO A 98 -2.32 10.60 13.88
C PRO A 98 -0.90 10.37 13.34
N HIS A 99 -0.59 10.95 12.18
CA HIS A 99 0.78 10.93 11.67
C HIS A 99 1.70 11.62 12.68
N ALA A 100 2.99 11.27 12.67
CA ALA A 100 3.98 11.85 13.58
C ALA A 100 3.88 13.39 13.59
N GLY A 101 3.80 13.98 14.78
CA GLY A 101 3.67 15.43 14.97
C GLY A 101 2.24 15.98 15.03
N CYS A 102 1.21 15.14 15.15
CA CYS A 102 -0.17 15.59 15.32
C CYS A 102 -0.86 14.98 16.53
N ASP A 103 -1.62 15.79 17.27
CA ASP A 103 -2.37 15.38 18.45
C ASP A 103 -3.87 15.53 18.23
N HIS A 104 -4.44 14.64 17.42
CA HIS A 104 -5.89 14.56 17.23
C HIS A 104 -6.38 13.11 17.35
N GLU A 105 -7.65 12.96 17.73
CA GLU A 105 -8.33 11.67 17.83
C GLU A 105 -8.29 10.89 16.49
N SER A 106 -8.42 9.57 16.56
CA SER A 106 -8.35 8.68 15.38
C SER A 106 -9.65 8.63 14.57
N THR A 107 -10.57 9.58 14.80
CA THR A 107 -11.86 9.62 14.08
C THR A 107 -11.64 9.96 12.61
N LYS A 108 -12.63 9.61 11.77
CA LYS A 108 -12.62 9.98 10.35
C LYS A 108 -12.66 11.51 10.17
N ARG A 109 -13.37 12.22 11.06
CA ARG A 109 -13.53 13.68 11.04
C ARG A 109 -12.25 14.40 11.44
N ALA A 110 -11.60 14.02 12.54
CA ALA A 110 -10.35 14.64 12.97
C ALA A 110 -9.23 14.47 11.93
N ARG A 111 -9.12 13.29 11.32
CA ARG A 111 -8.18 13.06 10.20
C ARG A 111 -8.49 13.88 8.95
N TYR A 112 -9.77 14.15 8.68
CA TYR A 112 -10.16 15.03 7.57
C TYR A 112 -9.74 16.48 7.85
N LEU A 113 -9.98 16.97 9.08
CA LEU A 113 -9.61 18.32 9.51
C LEU A 113 -8.08 18.51 9.53
N CYS A 114 -7.34 17.59 10.14
CA CYS A 114 -5.88 17.64 10.17
C CYS A 114 -5.25 17.58 8.75
N ARG A 115 -5.80 16.75 7.85
CA ARG A 115 -5.36 16.71 6.44
C ARG A 115 -5.68 18.00 5.69
N LYS A 116 -6.80 18.65 6.02
CA LYS A 116 -7.21 19.94 5.47
C LYS A 116 -6.26 21.05 5.91
N GLU A 117 -5.79 21.02 7.15
CA GLU A 117 -4.87 22.02 7.71
C GLU A 117 -3.39 21.78 7.33
N ASN A 118 -2.94 20.52 7.29
CA ASN A 118 -1.51 20.17 7.15
C ASN A 118 -1.10 19.66 5.76
N GLY A 119 -1.98 19.81 4.75
CA GLY A 119 -1.61 19.70 3.34
C GLY A 119 -0.91 18.40 2.89
N ALA A 120 -1.62 17.26 2.85
CA ALA A 120 -1.09 16.05 2.19
C ALA A 120 -2.14 15.22 1.44
N LYS A 121 -2.47 15.73 0.25
CA LYS A 121 -2.70 15.09 -1.07
C LYS A 121 -3.28 16.23 -1.91
N GLN A 122 -2.68 16.53 -3.06
CA GLN A 122 -3.11 17.65 -3.91
C GLN A 122 -4.64 17.76 -3.90
N PRO A 123 -5.19 18.90 -3.45
CA PRO A 123 -6.63 19.05 -3.36
C PRO A 123 -7.22 18.79 -4.74
N TYR A 124 -8.27 17.98 -4.79
CA TYR A 124 -9.24 18.10 -5.87
C TYR A 124 -9.80 19.51 -5.75
N VAL A 125 -9.21 20.44 -6.49
CA VAL A 125 -9.65 21.84 -6.51
C VAL A 125 -11.02 21.80 -7.17
N ARG A 126 -12.07 22.09 -6.40
CA ARG A 126 -13.43 22.20 -6.94
C ARG A 126 -13.38 23.30 -8.02
N GLY A 127 -13.49 22.92 -9.29
CA GLY A 127 -13.46 23.85 -10.43
C GLY A 127 -12.26 23.76 -11.38
N ILE A 128 -11.22 22.96 -11.11
CA ILE A 128 -10.19 22.69 -12.12
C ILE A 128 -10.67 21.59 -13.07
N SER A 129 -10.58 21.81 -14.38
CA SER A 129 -10.99 20.80 -15.35
C SER A 129 -10.04 19.58 -15.31
N ASP A 130 -10.51 18.42 -15.78
CA ASP A 130 -9.61 17.26 -15.92
C ASP A 130 -8.42 17.56 -16.84
N TYR A 131 -8.61 18.44 -17.83
CA TYR A 131 -7.54 18.89 -18.74
C TYR A 131 -6.47 19.67 -17.99
N ASP A 132 -6.86 20.69 -17.21
CA ASP A 132 -5.90 21.50 -16.47
C ASP A 132 -5.12 20.64 -15.45
N ARG A 133 -5.80 19.67 -14.81
CA ARG A 133 -5.14 18.69 -13.93
C ARG A 133 -4.16 17.81 -14.70
N PHE A 134 -4.54 17.35 -15.89
CA PHE A 134 -3.64 16.58 -16.75
C PHE A 134 -2.39 17.39 -17.12
N MET A 135 -2.59 18.63 -17.56
CA MET A 135 -1.50 19.53 -17.94
C MET A 135 -0.57 19.86 -16.76
N SER A 136 -1.08 19.93 -15.53
CA SER A 136 -0.25 20.10 -14.32
C SER A 136 0.72 18.94 -14.04
N HIS A 137 0.60 17.83 -14.77
CA HIS A 137 1.46 16.64 -14.65
C HIS A 137 2.24 16.36 -15.93
N THR A 138 2.28 17.33 -16.83
CA THR A 138 2.89 17.23 -18.15
C THR A 138 3.95 18.31 -18.27
N ASP A 139 5.18 17.92 -18.58
CA ASP A 139 6.23 18.87 -18.88
C ASP A 139 6.12 19.33 -20.35
N THR A 140 5.75 20.58 -20.56
CA THR A 140 5.63 21.22 -21.88
C THR A 140 6.76 22.20 -22.18
N SER A 141 7.79 22.27 -21.33
CA SER A 141 8.90 23.24 -21.44
C SER A 141 9.68 23.14 -22.75
N GLY A 142 9.70 21.95 -23.37
CA GLY A 142 10.32 21.72 -24.68
C GLY A 142 9.60 22.35 -25.86
N GLY A 143 8.42 22.95 -25.67
CA GLY A 143 7.62 23.56 -26.74
C GLY A 143 6.61 22.61 -27.40
N PRO A 144 5.82 23.11 -28.37
CA PRO A 144 4.66 22.41 -28.91
C PRO A 144 4.98 21.17 -29.74
N ASP A 145 6.15 21.13 -30.39
CA ASP A 145 6.58 20.01 -31.24
C ASP A 145 7.53 19.03 -30.52
N SER A 146 7.88 19.32 -29.27
CA SER A 146 8.72 18.43 -28.46
C SER A 146 7.90 17.33 -27.80
N CYS A 147 8.58 16.28 -27.33
CA CYS A 147 7.94 15.34 -26.42
C CYS A 147 7.45 16.07 -25.17
N TRP A 148 6.30 15.67 -24.66
CA TRP A 148 5.77 16.16 -23.38
C TRP A 148 5.82 15.05 -22.33
N PRO A 149 6.89 14.96 -21.51
CA PRO A 149 7.03 13.90 -20.53
C PRO A 149 5.94 13.91 -19.45
N TRP A 150 5.40 12.73 -19.16
CA TRP A 150 4.50 12.51 -18.02
C TRP A 150 5.28 12.45 -16.71
N LEU A 151 4.99 13.39 -15.79
CA LEU A 151 5.72 13.58 -14.53
C LEU A 151 5.20 12.69 -13.39
N ARG A 152 4.04 12.07 -13.56
CA ARG A 152 3.40 11.18 -12.57
C ARG A 152 3.84 9.72 -12.74
N TYR A 153 3.15 8.83 -12.02
CA TYR A 153 3.33 7.39 -12.08
C TYR A 153 3.26 6.87 -13.52
N LYS A 154 4.20 5.98 -13.83
CA LYS A 154 4.31 5.24 -15.08
C LYS A 154 4.31 3.76 -14.76
N ASP A 155 3.70 2.96 -15.62
CA ASP A 155 3.69 1.50 -15.46
C ASP A 155 5.05 0.86 -15.83
N ARG A 156 5.11 -0.48 -15.81
CA ARG A 156 6.32 -1.24 -16.18
C ARG A 156 6.73 -1.05 -17.65
N GLY A 157 5.82 -0.62 -18.52
CA GLY A 157 6.09 -0.29 -19.92
C GLY A 157 6.46 1.17 -20.14
N GLY A 158 6.55 1.99 -19.08
CA GLY A 158 6.88 3.40 -19.15
C GLY A 158 5.69 4.31 -19.47
N TYR A 159 4.47 3.77 -19.58
CA TYR A 159 3.28 4.55 -19.92
C TYR A 159 2.67 5.21 -18.69
N GLY A 160 2.36 6.50 -18.82
CA GLY A 160 1.68 7.27 -17.77
C GLY A 160 0.26 6.78 -17.49
N GLU A 161 -0.19 6.95 -16.25
CA GLU A 161 -1.59 6.73 -15.85
C GLU A 161 -2.24 8.01 -15.35
N PHE A 162 -3.51 8.20 -15.73
CA PHE A 162 -4.34 9.33 -15.33
C PHE A 162 -5.71 8.83 -14.89
N ASP A 163 -6.13 9.18 -13.68
CA ASP A 163 -7.46 8.88 -13.15
C ASP A 163 -8.39 10.06 -13.34
N VAL A 164 -9.69 9.83 -13.58
CA VAL A 164 -10.74 10.85 -13.70
C VAL A 164 -11.89 10.49 -12.78
N THR A 165 -12.48 11.48 -12.11
CA THR A 165 -13.65 11.27 -11.25
C THR A 165 -14.91 11.83 -11.89
N ARG A 166 -15.89 10.97 -12.19
CA ARG A 166 -17.21 11.37 -12.68
C ARG A 166 -18.29 10.78 -11.77
N ASN A 167 -19.26 11.59 -11.34
CA ASN A 167 -20.36 11.16 -10.46
C ASN A 167 -19.89 10.38 -9.23
N GLY A 168 -18.78 10.83 -8.61
CA GLY A 168 -18.19 10.19 -7.43
C GLY A 168 -17.47 8.86 -7.69
N ARG A 169 -17.39 8.40 -8.94
CA ARG A 169 -16.64 7.19 -9.33
C ARG A 169 -15.34 7.56 -10.03
N GLN A 170 -14.24 6.95 -9.59
CA GLN A 170 -12.93 7.12 -10.19
C GLN A 170 -12.72 6.07 -11.31
N LYS A 171 -12.35 6.51 -12.50
CA LYS A 171 -11.98 5.66 -13.64
C LYS A 171 -10.53 5.96 -14.03
N LYS A 172 -9.71 4.92 -14.22
CA LYS A 172 -8.31 5.06 -14.61
C LYS A 172 -8.14 4.88 -16.12
N TYR A 173 -7.26 5.67 -16.70
CA TYR A 173 -6.88 5.64 -18.10
C TYR A 173 -5.36 5.61 -18.24
N LYS A 174 -4.86 5.09 -19.36
CA LYS A 174 -3.52 5.47 -19.83
C LYS A 174 -3.55 6.96 -20.17
N ALA A 175 -2.51 7.68 -19.77
CA ALA A 175 -2.44 9.13 -19.95
C ALA A 175 -2.56 9.50 -21.44
N THR A 176 -1.87 8.77 -22.31
CA THR A 176 -1.93 8.92 -23.78
C THR A 176 -3.33 8.70 -24.35
N ARG A 177 -4.03 7.65 -23.90
CA ARG A 177 -5.40 7.37 -24.32
C ARG A 177 -6.35 8.50 -23.91
N TRP A 178 -6.20 8.99 -22.68
CA TRP A 178 -7.07 10.04 -22.16
C TRP A 178 -6.91 11.35 -22.94
N ILE A 179 -5.67 11.82 -23.13
CA ILE A 179 -5.42 13.08 -23.83
C ILE A 179 -5.76 12.99 -25.32
N LEU A 180 -5.54 11.84 -25.97
CA LEU A 180 -5.94 11.63 -27.36
C LEU A 180 -7.46 11.67 -27.51
N ALA A 181 -8.20 10.96 -26.65
CA ALA A 181 -9.67 11.01 -26.63
C ALA A 181 -10.21 12.43 -26.37
N TYR A 182 -9.59 13.15 -25.43
CA TYR A 182 -9.93 14.55 -25.14
C TYR A 182 -9.71 15.45 -26.35
N THR A 183 -8.56 15.32 -27.02
CA THR A 183 -8.20 16.11 -28.21
C THR A 183 -9.13 15.83 -29.41
N LEU A 184 -9.59 14.59 -29.55
CA LEU A 184 -10.53 14.18 -30.59
C LEU A 184 -11.99 14.54 -30.26
N GLY A 185 -12.29 14.96 -29.02
CA GLY A 185 -13.65 15.23 -28.58
C GLY A 185 -14.55 13.99 -28.49
N ARG A 186 -13.98 12.77 -28.52
CA ARG A 186 -14.73 11.50 -28.42
C ARG A 186 -13.98 10.45 -27.63
N GLU A 187 -14.72 9.52 -27.02
CA GLU A 187 -14.08 8.35 -26.43
C GLU A 187 -13.50 7.43 -27.53
N LEU A 188 -12.35 6.82 -27.20
CA LEU A 188 -11.78 5.76 -28.02
C LEU A 188 -12.50 4.44 -27.70
N THR A 189 -12.78 3.64 -28.73
CA THR A 189 -13.33 2.28 -28.57
C THR A 189 -12.30 1.32 -28.00
N SER A 190 -12.72 0.13 -27.55
CA SER A 190 -11.80 -0.89 -27.01
C SER A 190 -10.68 -1.28 -27.97
N ASP A 191 -10.94 -1.22 -29.28
CA ASP A 191 -10.02 -1.68 -30.32
C ASP A 191 -9.09 -0.56 -30.84
N GLU A 192 -9.38 0.68 -30.47
CA GLU A 192 -8.54 1.84 -30.79
C GLU A 192 -7.42 2.02 -29.76
N LEU A 193 -6.19 2.08 -30.25
CA LEU A 193 -4.97 2.33 -29.48
C LEU A 193 -4.45 3.75 -29.71
N ALA A 194 -3.84 4.34 -28.69
CA ALA A 194 -3.05 5.56 -28.82
C ALA A 194 -1.61 5.17 -29.15
N MET A 195 -1.22 5.34 -30.41
CA MET A 195 0.12 5.00 -30.90
C MET A 195 1.03 6.22 -30.93
N HIS A 196 2.27 6.06 -30.49
CA HIS A 196 3.29 7.11 -30.57
C HIS A 196 3.93 7.18 -31.95
N SER A 197 4.22 8.38 -32.45
CA SER A 197 5.15 8.60 -33.56
C SER A 197 6.60 8.79 -33.09
N CYS A 198 6.78 9.27 -31.85
CA CYS A 198 8.05 9.63 -31.22
C CYS A 198 8.69 8.51 -30.38
N ASP A 199 7.97 7.41 -30.19
CA ASP A 199 8.51 6.18 -29.57
C ASP A 199 9.02 6.34 -28.13
N ASN A 200 8.50 7.34 -27.45
CA ASN A 200 8.83 7.68 -26.07
C ASN A 200 7.58 7.42 -25.20
N PRO A 201 7.46 6.26 -24.53
CA PRO A 201 6.23 5.88 -23.83
C PRO A 201 5.73 6.89 -22.77
N PRO A 202 6.60 7.62 -22.05
CA PRO A 202 6.21 8.74 -21.19
C PRO A 202 5.59 9.95 -21.91
N CYS A 203 5.73 10.10 -23.22
CA CYS A 203 5.26 11.26 -23.97
C CYS A 203 3.73 11.28 -24.06
N VAL A 204 3.12 12.43 -23.74
CA VAL A 204 1.67 12.65 -23.84
C VAL A 204 1.29 13.79 -24.80
N ASN A 205 2.23 14.25 -25.63
CA ASN A 205 1.94 15.29 -26.62
C ASN A 205 0.94 14.76 -27.66
N PRO A 206 -0.27 15.36 -27.82
CA PRO A 206 -1.24 14.91 -28.81
C PRO A 206 -0.72 14.90 -30.25
N ARG A 207 0.23 15.79 -30.60
CA ARG A 207 0.86 15.83 -31.93
C ARG A 207 1.74 14.60 -32.19
N HIS A 208 2.16 13.91 -31.13
CA HIS A 208 2.94 12.67 -31.20
C HIS A 208 2.08 11.42 -31.02
N LEU A 209 0.76 11.56 -30.95
CA LEU A 209 -0.18 10.48 -30.76
C LEU A 209 -1.13 10.38 -31.95
N ARG A 210 -1.43 9.16 -32.38
CA ARG A 210 -2.47 8.88 -33.37
C ARG A 210 -3.33 7.71 -32.94
N VAL A 211 -4.56 7.67 -33.43
CA VAL A 211 -5.40 6.48 -33.32
C VAL A 211 -4.83 5.42 -34.26
N GLY A 212 -4.76 4.19 -33.78
CA GLY A 212 -4.46 3.03 -34.60
C GLY A 212 -5.10 1.78 -34.01
N THR A 213 -4.99 0.69 -34.74
CA THR A 213 -5.46 -0.64 -34.36
C THR A 213 -4.33 -1.45 -33.74
N HIS A 214 -4.69 -2.55 -33.09
CA HIS A 214 -3.68 -3.51 -32.62
C HIS A 214 -2.82 -4.07 -33.77
N ALA A 215 -3.41 -4.29 -34.96
CA ALA A 215 -2.67 -4.77 -36.13
C ALA A 215 -1.61 -3.76 -36.60
N GLU A 216 -1.98 -2.49 -36.73
CA GLU A 216 -1.06 -1.41 -37.10
C GLU A 216 0.03 -1.19 -36.04
N ASN A 217 -0.30 -1.31 -34.75
CA ASN A 217 0.67 -1.22 -33.67
C ASN A 217 1.69 -2.36 -33.71
N MET A 218 1.23 -3.57 -34.02
CA MET A 218 2.13 -4.70 -34.21
C MET A 218 3.03 -4.48 -35.43
N GLU A 219 2.47 -4.05 -36.57
CA GLU A 219 3.23 -3.75 -37.78
C GLU A 219 4.29 -2.66 -37.56
N ASP A 220 3.94 -1.55 -36.91
CA ASP A 220 4.87 -0.47 -36.57
C ASP A 220 6.00 -0.97 -35.64
N MET A 221 5.66 -1.80 -34.65
CA MET A 221 6.65 -2.43 -33.77
C MET A 221 7.63 -3.33 -34.53
N ARG A 222 7.13 -4.11 -35.53
CA ARG A 222 7.98 -4.96 -36.38
C ARG A 222 8.89 -4.11 -37.27
N ALA A 223 8.33 -3.11 -37.95
CA ALA A 223 9.07 -2.20 -38.83
C ALA A 223 10.19 -1.47 -38.08
N ARG A 224 9.92 -1.05 -36.82
CA ARG A 224 10.87 -0.34 -35.96
C ARG A 224 11.75 -1.27 -35.10
N LYS A 225 11.70 -2.59 -35.33
CA LYS A 225 12.51 -3.63 -34.65
C LYS A 225 12.46 -3.55 -33.11
N ARG A 226 11.30 -3.20 -32.52
CA ARG A 226 11.13 -3.04 -31.06
C ARG A 226 10.74 -4.31 -30.31
N PHE A 227 11.09 -5.48 -30.84
CA PHE A 227 10.86 -6.72 -30.13
C PHE A 227 11.69 -6.74 -28.85
N ARG A 228 11.12 -7.26 -27.75
CA ARG A 228 11.94 -7.72 -26.62
C ARG A 228 12.83 -8.83 -27.16
N ASN A 229 14.13 -8.60 -27.25
CA ASN A 229 15.09 -9.70 -27.36
C ASN A 229 14.86 -10.58 -26.12
N GLY A 230 14.28 -11.75 -26.33
CA GLY A 230 14.19 -12.79 -25.32
C GLY A 230 15.58 -13.35 -25.11
N SER A 231 16.34 -12.75 -24.20
CA SER A 231 17.47 -13.42 -23.57
C SER A 231 16.89 -14.42 -22.58
N SER A 232 16.85 -15.70 -22.98
CA SER A 232 16.84 -16.83 -22.05
C SER A 232 18.17 -16.92 -21.32
#